data_AF-Q8KVY6-F1
#
_entry.id   AF-Q8KVY6-F1
#
_cell.length_a   1.000
_cell.length_b   1.000
_cell.length_c   1.000
_cell.angle_alpha   90.00
_cell.angle_beta   90.00
_cell.angle_gamma   90.00
#
_symmetry.space_group_name_H-M   'P 1'
#
loop_
_entity.id
_entity.type
_entity.pdbx_description
1 polymer ?
#
loop_
_entity_poly.entity_id
_entity_poly.type
_entity_poly.pdbx_seq_one_letter_code
_entity_poly.pdbx_strand_id
1 'polypeptide(L)'
;MDYSTDYSTHAEAIVELFASTFTASEGAEEGALIGALVRRLIAETPAGDLRVFTAWENSTLVGGIFFTRLTWGSVPAGGRMTP
;
A
#
# COMPACT_ATOMS: atom_id res chain seq x y z
N MET A 1 -8.17 -14.77 -14.64
CA MET A 1 -7.86 -13.83 -13.54
C MET A 1 -6.45 -14.16 -13.10
N ASP A 2 -5.54 -13.23 -13.33
CA ASP A 2 -4.10 -13.40 -13.15
C ASP A 2 -3.62 -12.53 -11.99
N TYR A 3 -2.57 -12.98 -11.31
CA TYR A 3 -2.00 -12.23 -10.19
C TYR A 3 -0.52 -11.94 -10.43
N SER A 4 -0.08 -10.73 -10.07
CA SER A 4 1.30 -10.30 -10.24
C SER A 4 1.81 -9.55 -9.01
N THR A 5 3.10 -9.72 -8.73
CA THR A 5 3.86 -8.92 -7.75
C THR A 5 4.72 -7.85 -8.41
N ASP A 6 4.69 -7.73 -9.76
CA ASP A 6 5.37 -6.63 -10.48
C ASP A 6 4.50 -5.37 -10.48
N TYR A 7 4.60 -4.62 -9.38
CA TYR A 7 3.87 -3.37 -9.19
C TYR A 7 4.64 -2.14 -9.70
N SER A 8 5.96 -2.22 -9.82
CA SER A 8 6.83 -1.08 -10.16
C SER A 8 6.54 -0.52 -11.55
N THR A 9 6.33 -1.40 -12.52
CA THR A 9 6.03 -1.03 -13.92
C THR A 9 4.61 -0.48 -14.09
N HIS A 10 3.72 -0.74 -13.13
CA HIS A 10 2.30 -0.38 -13.15
C HIS A 10 1.91 0.63 -12.08
N ALA A 11 2.88 1.32 -11.47
CA ALA A 11 2.66 2.17 -10.29
C ALA A 11 1.54 3.20 -10.47
N GLU A 12 1.51 3.93 -11.59
CA GLU A 12 0.47 4.94 -11.85
C GLU A 12 -0.91 4.31 -12.04
N ALA A 13 -1.00 3.17 -12.74
CA ALA A 13 -2.27 2.46 -12.92
C ALA A 13 -2.82 1.95 -11.58
N ILE A 14 -1.94 1.53 -10.67
CA ILE A 14 -2.32 1.13 -9.31
C ILE A 14 -2.80 2.35 -8.51
N VAL A 15 -2.11 3.49 -8.60
CA VAL A 15 -2.55 4.74 -7.94
C VAL A 15 -3.94 5.15 -8.44
N GLU A 16 -4.18 5.10 -9.75
CA GLU A 16 -5.47 5.45 -10.36
C GLU A 16 -6.59 4.48 -9.95
N LEU A 17 -6.31 3.17 -9.90
CA LEU A 17 -7.28 2.17 -9.43
C LEU A 17 -7.76 2.51 -8.02
N PHE A 18 -6.84 2.77 -7.09
CA PHE A 18 -7.22 3.09 -5.72
C PHE A 18 -7.92 4.45 -5.65
N ALA A 19 -7.42 5.48 -6.33
CA ALA A 19 -8.05 6.79 -6.33
C ALA A 19 -9.49 6.74 -6.87
N SER A 20 -9.72 6.05 -7.99
CA SER A 20 -11.06 5.89 -8.58
C SER A 20 -12.00 5.06 -7.71
N THR A 21 -11.51 3.97 -7.11
CA THR A 21 -12.30 3.11 -6.21
C THR A 21 -12.80 3.89 -4.99
N PHE A 22 -11.90 4.63 -4.32
CA PHE A 22 -12.26 5.43 -3.15
C PHE A 22 -13.03 6.70 -3.53
N THR A 23 -12.80 7.26 -4.72
CA THR A 23 -13.68 8.33 -5.25
C THR A 23 -15.12 7.86 -5.39
N ALA A 24 -15.32 6.68 -5.96
CA ALA A 24 -16.65 6.11 -6.18
C ALA A 24 -17.37 5.74 -4.87
N SER A 25 -16.62 5.33 -3.84
CA SER A 25 -17.16 4.89 -2.56
C SER A 25 -17.37 6.03 -1.56
N GLU A 26 -16.42 6.96 -1.47
CA GLU A 26 -16.32 7.94 -0.36
C GLU A 26 -16.18 9.40 -0.85
N GLY A 27 -16.05 9.61 -2.17
CA GLY A 27 -15.98 10.93 -2.78
C GLY A 27 -14.57 11.36 -3.18
N ALA A 28 -14.50 12.44 -3.95
CA ALA A 28 -13.27 12.87 -4.62
C ALA A 28 -12.12 13.21 -3.66
N GLU A 29 -12.42 13.75 -2.48
CA GLU A 29 -11.40 14.06 -1.47
C GLU A 29 -10.73 12.79 -0.94
N GLU A 30 -11.52 11.77 -0.60
CA GLU A 30 -11.00 10.49 -0.11
C GLU A 30 -10.23 9.76 -1.21
N GLY A 31 -10.76 9.75 -2.43
CA GLY A 31 -10.04 9.21 -3.58
C GLY A 31 -8.67 9.85 -3.81
N ALA A 32 -8.59 11.19 -3.73
CA ALA A 32 -7.32 11.89 -3.84
C ALA A 32 -6.37 11.57 -2.69
N LEU A 33 -6.88 11.47 -1.45
CA LEU A 33 -6.11 11.12 -0.26
C LEU A 33 -5.50 9.71 -0.38
N ILE A 34 -6.31 8.71 -0.73
CA ILE A 34 -5.86 7.33 -0.87
C ILE A 34 -4.93 7.16 -2.08
N GLY A 35 -5.21 7.82 -3.20
CA GLY A 35 -4.30 7.85 -4.34
C GLY A 35 -2.91 8.38 -3.98
N ALA A 36 -2.86 9.48 -3.22
CA ALA A 36 -1.61 10.03 -2.71
C ALA A 36 -0.90 9.08 -1.74
N LEU A 37 -1.65 8.39 -0.86
CA LEU A 37 -1.09 7.38 0.03
C LEU A 37 -0.43 6.23 -0.76
N VAL A 38 -1.13 5.65 -1.73
CA VAL A 38 -0.60 4.55 -2.56
C VAL A 38 0.67 4.98 -3.30
N ARG A 39 0.68 6.19 -3.88
CA ARG A 39 1.85 6.76 -4.53
C ARG A 39 3.05 6.82 -3.58
N ARG A 40 2.84 7.29 -2.34
CA ARG A 40 3.89 7.35 -1.31
C ARG A 40 4.34 5.98 -0.85
N LEU A 41 3.42 5.03 -0.68
CA LEU A 41 3.78 3.65 -0.32
C LEU A 41 4.75 3.05 -1.35
N ILE A 42 4.46 3.23 -2.65
CA ILE A 42 5.33 2.74 -3.73
C ILE A 42 6.68 3.47 -3.76
N ALA A 43 6.67 4.80 -3.64
CA ALA A 43 7.87 5.63 -3.85
C ALA A 43 8.80 5.70 -2.62
N GLU A 44 8.25 5.67 -1.41
CA GLU A 44 8.97 5.98 -0.17
C GLU A 44 9.21 4.75 0.72
N THR A 45 8.47 3.65 0.53
CA THR A 45 8.67 2.43 1.35
C THR A 45 9.84 1.60 0.81
N PRO A 46 10.79 1.18 1.65
CA PRO A 46 11.85 0.27 1.24
C PRO A 46 11.29 -1.03 0.64
N ALA A 47 11.88 -1.52 -0.44
CA ALA A 47 11.41 -2.74 -1.12
C ALA A 47 11.36 -3.99 -0.22
N GLY A 48 12.19 -4.06 0.83
CA GLY A 48 12.17 -5.15 1.81
C GLY A 48 10.97 -5.09 2.78
N ASP A 49 10.30 -3.95 2.85
CA ASP A 49 9.22 -3.64 3.79
C ASP A 49 7.86 -3.47 3.08
N LEU A 50 7.84 -3.56 1.75
CA LEU A 50 6.64 -3.44 0.91
C LEU A 50 6.36 -4.75 0.16
N ARG A 51 5.14 -5.27 0.28
CA ARG A 51 4.63 -6.37 -0.56
C ARG A 51 3.36 -5.90 -1.24
N VAL A 52 3.34 -6.00 -2.56
CA VAL A 52 2.18 -5.60 -3.38
C VAL A 52 1.76 -6.79 -4.23
N PHE A 53 0.46 -7.06 -4.25
CA PHE A 53 -0.16 -8.04 -5.14
C PHE A 53 -1.23 -7.34 -5.96
N THR A 54 -1.26 -7.61 -7.26
CA THR A 54 -2.21 -7.04 -8.21
C THR A 54 -3.02 -8.15 -8.87
N ALA A 55 -4.31 -7.89 -9.11
CA ALA A 55 -5.22 -8.80 -9.78
C ALA A 55 -5.60 -8.24 -11.15
N TRP A 56 -5.53 -9.08 -12.17
CA TRP A 56 -5.71 -8.70 -13.57
C TRP A 56 -6.78 -9.57 -14.22
N GLU A 57 -7.62 -8.94 -15.04
CA GLU A 57 -8.61 -9.59 -15.89
C GLU A 57 -8.53 -9.02 -17.30
N ASN A 58 -8.26 -9.85 -18.30
CA ASN A 58 -8.12 -9.43 -19.70
C ASN A 58 -7.17 -8.22 -19.87
N SER A 59 -6.00 -8.29 -19.24
CA SER A 59 -5.00 -7.20 -19.21
C SER A 59 -5.44 -5.89 -18.54
N THR A 60 -6.60 -5.89 -17.87
CA THR A 60 -7.09 -4.77 -17.06
C THR A 60 -6.77 -5.03 -15.59
N LEU A 61 -6.18 -4.05 -14.92
CA LEU A 61 -5.95 -4.09 -13.49
C LEU A 61 -7.30 -3.88 -12.76
N VAL A 62 -7.73 -4.89 -12.01
CA VAL A 62 -9.05 -4.89 -11.32
C VAL A 62 -8.95 -4.87 -9.80
N GLY A 63 -7.75 -5.06 -9.26
CA GLY A 63 -7.55 -5.08 -7.81
C GLY A 63 -6.09 -4.98 -7.41
N GLY A 64 -5.85 -4.52 -6.19
CA GLY A 64 -4.52 -4.50 -5.59
C GLY A 64 -4.60 -4.58 -4.07
N ILE A 65 -3.57 -5.13 -3.45
CA ILE A 65 -3.40 -5.13 -2.00
C ILE A 65 -1.95 -4.83 -1.64
N PHE A 66 -1.77 -4.01 -0.61
CA PHE A 66 -0.48 -3.57 -0.09
C PHE A 66 -0.30 -4.08 1.33
N PHE A 67 0.86 -4.65 1.61
CA PHE A 67 1.31 -4.96 2.96
C PHE A 67 2.59 -4.18 3.24
N THR A 68 2.62 -3.47 4.36
CA THR A 68 3.79 -2.76 4.87
C THR A 68 4.23 -3.34 6.20
N ARG A 69 5.54 -3.29 6.49
CA ARG A 69 6.05 -3.66 7.81
C ARG A 69 5.70 -2.58 8.83
N LEU A 70 5.02 -2.98 9.91
CA LEU A 70 4.81 -2.13 11.09
C LEU A 70 5.81 -2.54 12.19
N THR A 71 6.68 -1.63 12.60
CA THR A 71 7.59 -1.84 13.74
C THR A 71 7.13 -1.03 14.94
N TRP A 72 6.85 -1.70 16.05
CA TRP A 72 6.62 -1.02 17.33
C TRP A 72 7.97 -0.77 18.01
N GLY A 73 8.20 0.46 18.48
CA GLY A 73 9.41 0.79 19.24
C GLY A 73 9.54 -0.13 20.44
N SER A 74 10.69 -0.81 20.57
CA SER A 74 10.96 -1.70 21.70
C SER A 74 10.69 -1.01 23.03
N VAL A 75 9.88 -1.61 23.90
CA VAL A 75 9.82 -1.23 25.33
C VAL A 75 11.25 -1.31 25.87
N PRO A 76 11.78 -0.26 26.54
CA PRO A 76 13.13 -0.33 27.08
C PRO A 76 13.19 -1.45 28.12
N ALA A 77 14.03 -2.45 27.90
CA ALA A 77 14.36 -3.46 28.90
C ALA A 77 15.27 -2.80 29.95
N GLY A 78 14.70 -2.12 30.94
CA GLY A 78 15.52 -1.28 31.83
C GLY A 78 14.89 -0.78 33.12
N GLY A 79 13.82 -1.39 33.62
CA GLY A 79 13.36 -1.17 34.99
C GLY A 79 13.98 -2.17 35.95
N ARG A 80 15.28 -2.06 36.29
CA ARG A 80 15.83 -2.79 37.44
C ARG A 80 15.21 -2.17 38.70
N MET A 81 14.20 -2.84 39.24
CA MET A 81 13.83 -2.66 40.64
C MET A 81 14.93 -3.35 41.45
N THR A 82 15.88 -2.55 41.97
CA THR A 82 16.84 -3.03 42.96
C THR A 82 16.07 -3.41 44.24
N PRO A 83 16.49 -4.49 44.94
CA PRO A 83 15.81 -4.99 46.13
C PRO A 83 15.82 -4.00 47.28
#